data_AF-A0A2V7XZZ1-F1
#
_entry.id   AF-A0A2V7XZZ1-F1
#
_cell.length_a   1.000
_cell.length_b   1.000
_cell.length_c   1.000
_cell.angle_alpha   90.00
_cell.angle_beta   90.00
_cell.angle_gamma   90.00
#
_symmetry.space_group_name_H-M   'P 1'
#
loop_
_entity.id
_entity.type
_entity.pdbx_description
1 polymer ?
#
loop_
_entity_poly.entity_id
_entity_poly.type
_entity_poly.pdbx_seq_one_letter_code
_entity_poly.pdbx_strand_id
1 'polypeptide(L)'
;MKDLLDQLVEQSRMVGANESLVLWGGGNNSVKTTATDLLGNPIPVMLIKSSGSDMKTITPKQFPAVRLDYIAPLRKRESDMTDEEMVDYLARCLLDPGGARPSIETLLHAFLPPNAVLHT
;
A
#
# COMPACT_ATOMS: atom_id res chain seq x y z
N MET A 1 -8.51 12.62 -3.71
CA MET A 1 -7.69 11.40 -3.95
C MET A 1 -6.64 11.62 -5.03
N LYS A 2 -6.95 12.23 -6.18
CA LYS A 2 -5.99 12.47 -7.27
C LYS A 2 -4.70 13.19 -6.81
N ASP A 3 -4.84 14.31 -6.10
CA ASP A 3 -3.71 15.09 -5.56
C ASP A 3 -2.79 14.25 -4.65
N LEU A 4 -3.37 13.45 -3.75
CA LEU A 4 -2.62 12.57 -2.85
C LEU A 4 -1.84 11.47 -3.59
N LEU A 5 -2.42 10.95 -4.67
CA LEU A 5 -1.80 9.92 -5.50
C LEU A 5 -0.65 10.49 -6.33
N ASP A 6 -0.82 11.71 -6.85
CA ASP A 6 0.24 12.43 -7.56
C ASP A 6 1.43 12.71 -6.61
N GLN A 7 1.17 13.12 -5.36
CA GLN A 7 2.20 13.28 -4.32
C GLN A 7 2.93 11.98 -3.98
N LEU A 8 2.22 10.85 -3.87
CA LEU A 8 2.85 9.54 -3.65
C LEU A 8 3.80 9.17 -4.79
N VAL A 9 3.37 9.36 -6.05
CA VAL A 9 4.19 9.09 -7.23
C VAL A 9 5.42 9.98 -7.25
N GLU A 10 5.27 11.27 -6.94
CA GLU A 10 6.38 12.21 -6.86
C GLU A 10 7.40 11.79 -5.79
N GLN A 11 6.94 11.49 -4.57
CA GLN A 11 7.80 11.01 -3.50
C GLN A 11 8.52 9.71 -3.86
N SER A 12 7.84 8.76 -4.50
CA SER A 12 8.47 7.52 -4.94
C SER A 12 9.58 7.78 -5.94
N ARG A 13 9.34 8.64 -6.94
CA ARG A 13 10.32 8.92 -7.98
C ARG A 13 11.52 9.69 -7.43
N MET A 14 11.29 10.64 -6.52
CA MET A 14 12.38 11.36 -5.84
C MET A 14 13.27 10.42 -5.03
N VAL A 15 12.67 9.52 -4.23
CA VAL A 15 13.43 8.56 -3.41
C VAL A 15 14.08 7.49 -4.28
N GLY A 16 13.36 6.94 -5.25
CA GLY A 16 13.85 5.91 -6.15
C GLY A 16 15.00 6.38 -7.04
N ALA A 17 15.09 7.68 -7.34
CA ALA A 17 16.23 8.25 -8.07
C ALA A 17 17.54 8.27 -7.25
N ASN A 18 17.46 8.13 -5.93
CA ASN A 18 18.62 8.13 -5.04
C ASN A 18 19.07 6.70 -4.70
N GLU A 19 20.14 6.24 -5.34
CA GLU A 19 20.67 4.88 -5.16
C GLU A 19 21.30 4.63 -3.78
N SER A 20 21.54 5.70 -3.02
CA SER A 20 21.94 5.62 -1.60
C SER A 20 20.78 5.17 -0.71
N LEU A 21 19.54 5.38 -1.16
CA LEU A 21 18.32 5.07 -0.42
C LEU A 21 17.71 3.77 -0.93
N VAL A 22 17.59 3.61 -2.25
CA VAL A 22 16.90 2.47 -2.86
C VAL A 22 17.81 1.79 -3.88
N LEU A 23 18.09 0.51 -3.63
CA LEU A 23 18.80 -0.35 -4.57
C LEU A 23 17.82 -1.16 -5.42
N TRP A 24 18.12 -1.32 -6.71
CA TRP A 24 17.41 -2.22 -7.63
C TRP A 24 15.88 -2.05 -7.71
N GLY A 25 15.36 -0.83 -7.54
CA GLY A 25 13.92 -0.55 -7.64
C GLY A 25 13.10 -1.03 -6.43
N GLY A 26 13.77 -1.32 -5.31
CA GLY A 26 13.19 -1.66 -4.01
C GLY A 26 12.42 -0.50 -3.36
N GLY A 27 12.29 -0.54 -2.04
CA GLY A 27 11.51 0.43 -1.27
C GLY A 27 10.01 0.44 -1.59
N ASN A 28 9.25 1.12 -0.74
CA ASN A 28 7.84 1.40 -0.94
C ASN A 28 7.37 2.57 -0.09
N ASN A 29 6.22 3.12 -0.47
CA ASN A 29 5.54 4.15 0.28
C ASN A 29 4.03 3.90 0.28
N SER A 30 3.39 4.47 1.29
CA SER A 30 1.94 4.42 1.45
C SER A 30 1.37 5.69 2.05
N VAL A 31 0.07 5.85 1.88
CA VAL A 31 -0.71 6.85 2.58
C VAL A 31 -2.08 6.30 2.96
N LYS A 32 -2.48 6.52 4.22
CA LYS A 32 -3.80 6.21 4.76
C LYS A 32 -4.75 7.37 4.43
N THR A 33 -5.94 7.04 3.95
CA THR A 33 -6.96 8.02 3.54
C THR A 33 -8.36 7.39 3.61
N THR A 34 -9.36 8.08 3.05
CA THR A 34 -10.73 7.59 2.93
C THR A 34 -11.11 7.40 1.47
N ALA A 35 -11.79 6.31 1.17
CA ALA A 35 -12.42 6.05 -0.12
C ALA A 35 -13.92 5.80 0.05
N THR A 36 -14.64 5.70 -1.06
CA THR A 36 -16.05 5.31 -1.09
C THR A 36 -16.16 3.86 -1.51
N ASP A 37 -16.91 3.05 -0.77
CA ASP A 37 -17.18 1.66 -1.14
C ASP A 37 -18.30 1.54 -2.19
N LEU A 38 -18.61 0.31 -2.62
CA LEU A 38 -19.65 0.02 -3.62
C LEU A 38 -21.06 0.44 -3.18
N LEU A 39 -21.29 0.63 -1.89
CA LEU A 39 -22.57 1.03 -1.31
C LEU A 39 -22.64 2.55 -1.04
N GLY A 40 -21.57 3.29 -1.37
CA GLY A 40 -21.50 4.73 -1.15
C GLY A 40 -20.97 5.14 0.23
N ASN A 41 -20.51 4.20 1.06
CA ASN A 41 -20.04 4.53 2.41
C ASN A 41 -18.57 4.99 2.40
N PRO A 42 -18.20 5.97 3.25
CA PRO A 42 -16.81 6.32 3.48
C PRO A 42 -16.12 5.21 4.29
N ILE A 43 -14.97 4.75 3.81
CA ILE A 43 -14.21 3.63 4.37
C ILE A 43 -12.73 3.97 4.49
N PRO A 44 -12.03 3.53 5.56
CA PRO A 44 -10.61 3.75 5.69
C PRO A 44 -9.85 2.84 4.72
N VAL A 45 -8.96 3.44 3.93
CA VAL A 45 -8.11 2.72 2.98
C VAL A 45 -6.67 3.18 3.09
N MET A 46 -5.76 2.38 2.56
CA MET A 46 -4.37 2.77 2.36
C MET A 46 -3.99 2.55 0.90
N LEU A 47 -3.47 3.60 0.27
CA LEU A 47 -2.79 3.48 -1.02
C LEU A 47 -1.37 3.01 -0.72
N ILE A 48 -0.95 1.92 -1.33
CA ILE A 48 0.36 1.29 -1.09
C ILE A 48 0.97 0.90 -2.42
N LYS A 49 2.29 1.10 -2.58
CA LYS A 49 3.03 0.65 -3.77
C LYS A 49 2.75 -0.82 -4.07
N SER A 50 2.49 -1.15 -5.34
CA SER A 50 2.32 -2.53 -5.77
C SER A 50 3.65 -3.30 -5.81
N SER A 51 3.54 -4.60 -5.57
CA SER A 51 4.64 -5.56 -5.71
C SER A 51 5.20 -5.54 -7.15
N GLY A 52 6.53 -5.65 -7.29
CA GLY A 52 7.22 -5.71 -8.59
C GLY A 52 7.27 -4.38 -9.37
N SER A 53 6.83 -3.27 -8.77
CA SER A 53 6.93 -1.95 -9.37
C SER A 53 8.25 -1.27 -9.00
N ASP A 54 8.85 -0.51 -9.90
CA ASP A 54 10.05 0.29 -9.63
C ASP A 54 9.67 1.70 -9.20
N MET A 55 10.17 2.15 -8.04
CA MET A 55 9.93 3.51 -7.54
C MET A 55 10.38 4.60 -8.52
N LYS A 56 11.43 4.36 -9.33
CA LYS A 56 11.93 5.31 -10.35
C LYS A 56 10.90 5.61 -11.43
N THR A 57 10.04 4.65 -11.76
CA THR A 57 9.12 4.73 -12.91
C THR A 57 7.65 4.56 -12.53
N ILE A 58 7.35 4.46 -11.24
CA ILE A 58 6.01 4.15 -10.74
C ILE A 58 4.96 5.14 -11.26
N THR A 59 3.75 4.64 -11.45
CA THR A 59 2.59 5.37 -11.98
C THR A 59 1.42 5.28 -11.00
N PRO A 60 0.40 6.16 -11.14
CA PRO A 60 -0.80 6.11 -10.31
C PRO A 60 -1.48 4.73 -10.22
N LYS A 61 -1.45 3.94 -11.30
CA LYS A 61 -2.06 2.59 -11.35
C LYS A 61 -1.36 1.55 -10.47
N GLN A 62 -0.14 1.84 -10.03
CA GLN A 62 0.70 0.97 -9.19
C GLN A 62 0.56 1.31 -7.70
N PHE A 63 -0.49 2.03 -7.32
CA PHE A 63 -0.90 2.26 -5.94
C PHE A 63 -2.30 1.73 -5.68
N PRO A 64 -2.48 0.40 -5.60
CA PRO A 64 -3.74 -0.18 -5.17
C PRO A 64 -4.18 0.37 -3.82
N ALA A 65 -5.49 0.51 -3.65
CA ALA A 65 -6.10 0.81 -2.37
C ALA A 65 -6.46 -0.49 -1.64
N VAL A 66 -6.02 -0.64 -0.39
CA VAL A 66 -6.40 -1.75 0.50
C VAL A 66 -7.29 -1.27 1.64
N ARG A 67 -8.30 -2.06 2.01
CA ARG A 67 -9.26 -1.84 3.11
C ARG A 67 -8.57 -1.94 4.47
N LEU A 68 -8.46 -0.82 5.18
CA LEU A 68 -7.82 -0.81 6.50
C LEU A 68 -8.70 -1.39 7.60
N ASP A 69 -10.02 -1.36 7.44
CA ASP A 69 -10.96 -1.99 8.36
C ASP A 69 -10.92 -3.52 8.30
N TYR A 70 -10.47 -4.10 7.18
CA TYR A 70 -10.18 -5.54 7.09
C TYR A 70 -8.82 -5.85 7.72
N ILE A 71 -7.81 -5.00 7.48
CA ILE A 71 -6.45 -5.21 8.01
C ILE A 71 -6.35 -4.96 9.52
N ALA A 72 -6.99 -3.93 10.06
CA ALA A 72 -6.83 -3.52 11.46
C ALA A 72 -7.15 -4.62 12.49
N PRO A 73 -8.19 -5.45 12.33
CA PRO A 73 -8.46 -6.60 13.18
C PRO A 73 -7.32 -7.62 13.28
N LEU A 74 -6.44 -7.73 12.27
CA LEU A 74 -5.32 -8.67 12.29
C LEU A 74 -4.36 -8.44 13.46
N ARG A 75 -4.30 -7.23 14.04
CA ARG A 75 -3.51 -6.96 15.25
C ARG A 75 -3.93 -7.80 16.46
N LYS A 76 -5.15 -8.34 16.45
CA LYS A 76 -5.70 -9.19 17.51
C LYS A 76 -5.57 -10.69 17.19
N ARG A 77 -5.05 -11.05 16.02
CA ARG A 77 -4.82 -12.45 15.65
C ARG A 77 -3.71 -13.00 16.54
N GLU A 78 -3.97 -14.11 17.20
CA GLU A 78 -3.01 -14.77 18.11
C GLU A 78 -2.12 -15.78 17.39
N SER A 79 -2.56 -16.29 16.24
CA SER A 79 -1.79 -17.24 15.43
C SER A 79 -0.99 -16.54 14.34
N ASP A 80 0.18 -17.10 14.04
CA ASP A 80 0.99 -16.70 12.89
C ASP A 80 0.25 -16.95 11.57
N MET A 81 0.66 -16.21 10.54
CA MET A 81 0.16 -16.29 9.17
C MET A 81 1.35 -16.62 8.27
N THR A 82 1.21 -17.61 7.38
CA THR A 82 2.28 -17.87 6.38
C THR A 82 2.33 -16.75 5.34
N ASP A 83 3.42 -16.65 4.59
CA ASP A 83 3.54 -15.66 3.52
C ASP A 83 2.44 -15.84 2.45
N GLU A 84 2.10 -17.09 2.10
CA GLU A 84 1.03 -17.39 1.15
C GLU A 84 -0.34 -16.95 1.66
N GLU A 85 -0.64 -17.23 2.93
CA GLU A 85 -1.86 -16.77 3.58
C GLU A 85 -1.92 -15.23 3.62
N MET A 86 -0.79 -14.57 3.87
CA MET A 86 -0.71 -13.11 3.89
C MET A 86 -0.98 -12.52 2.53
N VAL A 87 -0.37 -13.07 1.47
CA VAL A 87 -0.58 -12.60 0.11
C VAL A 87 -2.04 -12.78 -0.31
N ASP A 88 -2.66 -13.93 -0.04
CA ASP A 88 -4.09 -14.17 -0.34
C ASP A 88 -5.00 -13.21 0.45
N TYR A 89 -4.71 -13.02 1.74
CA TYR A 89 -5.47 -12.11 2.60
C TYR A 89 -5.41 -10.67 2.08
N LEU A 90 -4.22 -10.18 1.75
CA LEU A 90 -4.03 -8.82 1.24
C LEU A 90 -4.67 -8.61 -0.14
N ALA A 91 -4.71 -9.65 -0.99
CA ALA A 91 -5.44 -9.60 -2.26
C ALA A 91 -6.95 -9.40 -2.04
N ARG A 92 -7.53 -10.05 -1.02
CA ARG A 92 -8.94 -9.87 -0.63
C ARG A 92 -9.22 -8.52 0.03
N CYS A 93 -8.19 -7.82 0.49
CA CYS A 93 -8.31 -6.48 1.05
C CYS A 93 -8.36 -5.39 -0.02
N LEU A 94 -8.15 -5.69 -1.30
CA LEU A 94 -8.20 -4.68 -2.36
C LEU A 94 -9.59 -4.06 -2.47
N LEU A 95 -9.63 -2.74 -2.59
CA LEU A 95 -10.86 -2.02 -2.89
C LEU A 95 -11.35 -2.31 -4.31
N ASP A 96 -10.42 -2.38 -5.26
CA ASP A 96 -10.65 -2.86 -6.63
C ASP A 96 -9.99 -4.24 -6.81
N PRO A 97 -10.77 -5.33 -6.92
CA PRO A 97 -10.23 -6.67 -7.10
C PRO A 97 -9.36 -6.84 -8.35
N GLY A 98 -9.51 -5.98 -9.36
CA GLY A 98 -8.67 -5.96 -10.57
C GLY A 98 -7.38 -5.14 -10.41
N GLY A 99 -7.17 -4.53 -9.24
CA GLY A 99 -6.00 -3.72 -8.93
C GLY A 99 -4.70 -4.53 -8.88
N ALA A 100 -3.57 -3.82 -9.00
CA ALA A 100 -2.26 -4.43 -8.87
C ALA A 100 -2.08 -5.06 -7.48
N ARG A 101 -1.29 -6.13 -7.39
CA ARG A 101 -0.99 -6.78 -6.10
C ARG A 101 -0.27 -5.79 -5.17
N PRO A 102 -0.73 -5.58 -3.93
CA PRO A 102 -0.07 -4.64 -3.00
C PRO A 102 1.30 -5.18 -2.56
N SER A 103 2.14 -4.30 -1.99
CA SER A 103 3.43 -4.70 -1.39
C SER A 103 3.24 -5.80 -0.35
N ILE A 104 4.19 -6.74 -0.23
CA ILE A 104 4.18 -7.74 0.85
C ILE A 104 4.32 -7.06 2.23
N GLU A 105 4.94 -5.87 2.27
CA GLU A 105 5.14 -5.08 3.48
C GLU A 105 3.89 -4.24 3.85
N THR A 106 2.73 -4.51 3.25
CA THR A 106 1.49 -3.78 3.52
C THR A 106 1.13 -3.76 5.01
N LEU A 107 1.34 -4.87 5.73
CA LEU A 107 1.01 -4.93 7.16
C LEU A 107 1.91 -4.01 8.01
N LEU A 108 3.20 -3.87 7.67
CA LEU A 108 4.10 -2.90 8.31
C LEU A 108 3.50 -1.48 8.19
N HIS A 109 3.12 -1.08 6.98
CA HIS A 109 2.56 0.24 6.73
C HIS A 109 1.21 0.45 7.42
N ALA A 110 0.34 -0.57 7.39
CA ALA A 110 -0.98 -0.49 8.00
C ALA A 110 -0.90 -0.37 9.53
N PHE A 111 0.07 -1.02 10.16
CA PHE A 111 0.22 -1.03 11.61
C PHE A 111 1.06 0.13 12.16
N LEU A 112 1.66 0.97 11.34
CA LEU A 112 2.30 2.19 11.84
C LEU A 112 1.25 3.31 12.04
N PRO A 113 1.26 4.03 13.18
CA PRO A 113 0.31 5.13 13.43
C PRO A 113 0.30 6.29 12.40
N PRO A 114 1.45 6.71 11.82
CA PRO A 114 1.46 7.80 10.84
C PRO A 114 0.58 7.53 9.62
N ASN A 115 0.03 8.62 9.05
CA ASN A 115 -0.78 8.53 7.84
C ASN A 115 0.06 8.17 6.61
N ALA A 116 1.26 8.75 6.47
CA ALA A 116 2.17 8.44 5.38
C ALA A 116 3.40 7.70 5.92
N VAL A 117 3.85 6.67 5.19
CA VAL A 117 5.03 5.87 5.54
C VAL A 117 5.87 5.67 4.29
N LEU A 118 7.18 5.86 4.42
CA LEU A 118 8.19 5.56 3.42
C LEU A 118 9.14 4.52 4.01
N HIS A 119 9.44 3.47 3.26
CA HIS A 119 10.41 2.44 3.59
C HIS A 119 11.36 2.25 2.39
N THR A 120 12.65 2.12 2.66
CA THR A 120 13.73 2.11 1.66
C THR A 120 14.64 0.93 1.91
#